data_AF-A0A837IJW6-F1
#
_entry.id   AF-A0A837IJW6-F1
#
_cell.length_a   1.000
_cell.length_b   1.000
_cell.length_c   1.000
_cell.angle_alpha   90.00
_cell.angle_beta   90.00
_cell.angle_gamma   90.00
#
_symmetry.space_group_name_H-M   'P 1'
#
loop_
_entity.id
_entity.type
_entity.pdbx_description
1 polymer ?
#
loop_
_entity_poly.entity_id
_entity_poly.type
_entity_poly.pdbx_seq_one_letter_code
_entity_poly.pdbx_strand_id
1 'polypeptide(L)'
;MNIKATILDIAMNLNRVGNWAADDYAGKKERIKTFLGNTTTYIKSLDDSSFPPSFAGTFSDFTKEYSLLEKEGLNGPQNPLFWAEDMMTWGNILTHRSQNL
;
A
#
# COMPACT_ATOMS: atom_id res chain seq x y z
N MET A 1 -15.37 -4.19 -11.87
CA MET A 1 -14.16 -4.45 -11.07
C MET A 1 -14.63 -4.71 -9.64
N ASN A 2 -14.08 -5.69 -8.93
CA ASN A 2 -14.47 -5.97 -7.54
C ASN A 2 -13.63 -5.10 -6.60
N ILE A 3 -14.24 -4.09 -5.98
CA ILE A 3 -13.56 -3.11 -5.11
C ILE A 3 -12.81 -3.81 -3.97
N LYS A 4 -13.47 -4.74 -3.27
CA LYS A 4 -12.85 -5.49 -2.17
C LYS A 4 -11.62 -6.27 -2.64
N ALA A 5 -11.71 -6.94 -3.79
CA ALA A 5 -10.58 -7.67 -4.35
C ALA A 5 -9.40 -6.73 -4.65
N THR A 6 -9.66 -5.58 -5.29
CA THR A 6 -8.62 -4.59 -5.60
C THR A 6 -7.98 -4.00 -4.33
N ILE A 7 -8.76 -3.74 -3.27
CA ILE A 7 -8.22 -3.30 -1.97
C ILE A 7 -7.35 -4.39 -1.34
N LEU A 8 -7.72 -5.66 -1.46
CA LEU A 8 -6.90 -6.78 -0.97
C LEU A 8 -5.62 -6.96 -1.79
N ASP A 9 -5.65 -6.71 -3.10
CA ASP A 9 -4.46 -6.70 -3.96
C ASP A 9 -3.49 -5.59 -3.56
N ILE A 10 -4.01 -4.38 -3.26
CA ILE A 10 -3.21 -3.28 -2.69
C ILE A 10 -2.60 -3.73 -1.36
N ALA A 11 -3.41 -4.22 -0.43
CA ALA A 11 -2.95 -4.64 0.89
C ALA A 11 -1.84 -5.72 0.83
N MET A 12 -2.01 -6.71 -0.04
CA MET A 12 -1.03 -7.75 -0.28
C MET A 12 0.28 -7.19 -0.86
N ASN A 13 0.20 -6.23 -1.78
CA ASN A 13 1.39 -5.59 -2.33
C ASN A 13 2.16 -4.80 -1.27
N LEU A 14 1.47 -4.05 -0.41
CA LEU A 14 2.11 -3.31 0.69
C LEU A 14 2.85 -4.27 1.64
N ASN A 15 2.20 -5.38 2.01
CA ASN A 15 2.82 -6.41 2.84
C ASN A 15 4.05 -7.05 2.16
N ARG A 16 3.99 -7.33 0.86
CA ARG A 16 5.16 -7.84 0.10
C ARG A 16 6.30 -6.83 0.05
N VAL A 17 5.98 -5.58 -0.23
CA VAL A 17 6.95 -4.48 -0.31
C VAL A 17 7.64 -4.28 1.04
N GLY A 18 6.88 -4.22 2.13
CA GLY A 18 7.44 -4.11 3.47
C GLY A 18 8.34 -5.29 3.82
N ASN A 19 7.88 -6.53 3.63
CA ASN A 19 8.70 -7.72 3.86
C ASN A 19 10.01 -7.72 3.04
N TRP A 20 9.98 -7.24 1.80
CA TRP A 20 11.19 -7.14 0.99
C TRP A 20 12.14 -6.06 1.50
N ALA A 21 11.63 -4.89 1.87
CA ALA A 21 12.45 -3.80 2.37
C ALA A 21 13.08 -4.09 3.73
N ALA A 22 12.35 -4.79 4.62
CA ALA A 22 12.87 -5.23 5.92
C ALA A 22 14.02 -6.25 5.79
N ASP A 23 13.96 -7.12 4.76
CA ASP A 23 14.99 -8.13 4.53
C ASP A 23 16.22 -7.55 3.78
N ASP A 24 16.00 -6.93 2.62
CA ASP A 24 17.05 -6.26 1.85
C ASP A 24 16.44 -5.29 0.81
N TYR A 25 16.21 -4.05 1.22
CA TYR A 25 15.71 -3.01 0.32
C TYR A 25 16.65 -2.81 -0.88
N ALA A 26 17.97 -2.78 -0.67
CA ALA A 26 18.93 -2.46 -1.72
C ALA A 26 18.95 -3.53 -2.82
N GLY A 27 19.04 -4.81 -2.45
CA GLY A 27 19.01 -5.92 -3.39
C GLY A 27 17.65 -6.15 -4.04
N LYS A 28 16.55 -5.66 -3.44
CA LYS A 28 15.18 -5.83 -3.96
C LYS A 28 14.57 -4.56 -4.56
N LYS A 29 15.34 -3.49 -4.71
CA LYS A 29 14.85 -2.15 -5.11
C LYS A 29 13.98 -2.17 -6.37
N GLU A 30 14.41 -2.84 -7.44
CA GLU A 30 13.66 -2.87 -8.70
C GLU A 30 12.33 -3.64 -8.58
N ARG A 31 12.31 -4.70 -7.76
CA ARG A 31 11.07 -5.43 -7.45
C ARG A 31 10.12 -4.56 -6.63
N ILE A 32 10.64 -3.86 -5.62
CA ILE A 32 9.87 -2.92 -4.80
C ILE A 32 9.25 -1.83 -5.68
N LYS A 33 10.04 -1.17 -6.54
CA LYS A 33 9.55 -0.16 -7.49
C LYS A 33 8.42 -0.68 -8.37
N THR A 34 8.55 -1.89 -8.91
CA THR A 34 7.51 -2.52 -9.73
C THR A 34 6.19 -2.66 -8.96
N PHE A 35 6.27 -3.14 -7.71
CA PHE A 35 5.08 -3.33 -6.89
C PHE A 35 4.48 -2.03 -6.37
N LEU A 36 5.29 -0.98 -6.16
CA LEU A 36 4.80 0.37 -5.91
C LEU A 36 4.00 0.87 -7.12
N GLY A 37 4.55 0.78 -8.33
CA GLY A 37 3.83 1.18 -9.56
C GLY A 37 2.52 0.43 -9.78
N ASN A 38 2.50 -0.88 -9.52
CA ASN A 38 1.28 -1.69 -9.56
C ASN A 38 0.25 -1.22 -8.53
N THR A 39 0.69 -0.94 -7.30
CA THR A 39 -0.17 -0.45 -6.22
C THR A 39 -0.78 0.91 -6.55
N THR A 40 0.03 1.84 -7.07
CA THR A 40 -0.45 3.14 -7.58
C THR A 40 -1.48 2.99 -8.70
N THR A 41 -1.29 2.00 -9.59
CA THR A 41 -2.25 1.71 -10.66
C THR A 41 -3.57 1.21 -10.09
N TYR A 42 -3.54 0.32 -9.10
CA TYR A 42 -4.75 -0.16 -8.43
C TYR A 42 -5.48 0.96 -7.69
N ILE A 43 -4.77 1.81 -6.95
CA ILE A 43 -5.35 2.97 -6.26
C ILE A 43 -6.09 3.87 -7.26
N LYS A 44 -5.46 4.20 -8.40
CA LYS A 44 -6.07 5.05 -9.44
C LYS A 44 -7.24 4.39 -10.17
N SER A 45 -7.37 3.07 -10.13
CA SER A 45 -8.47 2.34 -10.76
C SER A 45 -9.74 2.28 -9.91
N LEU A 46 -9.65 2.65 -8.63
CA LEU A 46 -10.77 2.63 -7.71
C LEU A 46 -11.60 3.92 -7.84
N ASP A 47 -12.93 3.76 -7.83
CA ASP A 47 -13.89 4.84 -7.67
C ASP A 47 -14.29 4.92 -6.19
N ASP A 48 -13.67 5.85 -5.47
CA ASP A 48 -13.84 6.03 -4.02
C ASP A 48 -15.20 6.64 -3.64
N SER A 49 -15.95 7.20 -4.60
CA SER A 49 -17.30 7.75 -4.38
C SER A 49 -18.32 6.68 -3.96
N SER A 50 -18.01 5.43 -4.27
CA SER A 50 -18.85 4.26 -3.97
C SER A 50 -18.58 3.64 -2.59
N PHE A 51 -17.58 4.14 -1.85
CA PHE A 51 -17.18 3.51 -0.60
C PHE A 51 -18.16 3.79 0.54
N PRO A 52 -18.46 2.80 1.40
CA PRO A 52 -19.24 3.06 2.59
C PRO A 52 -18.49 4.06 3.50
N PRO A 53 -19.20 4.94 4.23
CA PRO A 53 -18.57 5.93 5.09
C PRO A 53 -17.57 5.35 6.11
N SER A 54 -17.80 4.11 6.55
CA SER A 54 -16.93 3.37 7.46
C SER A 54 -15.55 3.03 6.88
N PHE A 55 -15.43 2.92 5.55
CA PHE A 55 -14.17 2.64 4.86
C PHE A 55 -13.57 3.88 4.18
N ALA A 56 -14.42 4.80 3.69
CA ALA A 56 -13.98 5.99 2.96
C ALA A 56 -12.92 6.80 3.72
N GLY A 57 -13.10 7.01 5.03
CA GLY A 57 -12.10 7.69 5.87
C GLY A 57 -10.75 6.95 5.92
N THR A 58 -10.79 5.63 6.09
CA THR A 58 -9.56 4.80 6.08
C THR A 58 -8.83 4.89 4.75
N PHE A 59 -9.55 4.85 3.63
CA PHE A 59 -8.93 4.93 2.31
C PHE A 59 -8.36 6.31 2.01
N SER A 60 -9.03 7.38 2.45
CA SER A 60 -8.50 8.74 2.39
C SER A 60 -7.18 8.87 3.16
N ASP A 61 -7.11 8.33 4.38
CA ASP A 61 -5.89 8.43 5.18
C ASP A 61 -4.77 7.57 4.60
N PHE A 62 -5.10 6.37 4.13
CA PHE A 62 -4.18 5.50 3.41
C PHE A 62 -3.57 6.18 2.19
N THR A 63 -4.38 6.78 1.32
CA THR A 63 -3.88 7.37 0.06
C THR A 63 -2.96 8.57 0.29
N LYS A 64 -3.24 9.37 1.33
CA LYS A 64 -2.33 10.45 1.77
C LYS A 64 -0.99 9.89 2.21
N GLU A 65 -0.99 8.92 3.12
CA GLU A 65 0.23 8.34 3.66
C GLU A 65 1.02 7.56 2.60
N TYR A 66 0.32 6.79 1.77
CA TYR A 66 0.91 6.04 0.68
C TYR A 66 1.66 6.93 -0.31
N SER A 67 1.17 8.15 -0.58
CA SER A 67 1.88 9.08 -1.48
C SER A 67 3.28 9.47 -0.96
N LEU A 68 3.43 9.57 0.37
CA LEU A 68 4.70 9.84 1.03
C LEU A 68 5.58 8.58 1.02
N LEU A 69 5.01 7.44 1.39
CA LEU A 69 5.70 6.15 1.41
C LEU A 69 6.18 5.71 0.03
N GLU A 70 5.39 5.90 -1.02
CA GLU A 70 5.79 5.63 -2.41
C GLU A 70 7.01 6.47 -2.78
N LYS A 71 6.93 7.79 -2.54
CA LYS A 71 8.03 8.71 -2.85
C LYS A 71 9.30 8.33 -2.09
N GLU A 72 9.19 8.02 -0.80
CA GLU A 72 10.33 7.58 -0.01
C GLU A 72 10.92 6.26 -0.55
N GLY A 73 10.06 5.28 -0.82
CA GLY A 73 10.44 3.98 -1.37
C GLY A 73 11.10 4.03 -2.75
N LEU A 74 10.74 5.00 -3.60
CA LEU A 74 11.37 5.21 -4.90
C LEU A 74 12.76 5.85 -4.78
N ASN A 75 12.92 6.78 -3.83
CA ASN A 75 14.17 7.53 -3.65
C ASN A 75 15.20 6.77 -2.79
N GLY A 76 14.74 5.81 -1.99
CA GLY A 76 15.56 5.11 -1.00
C GLY A 76 15.18 5.59 0.40
N PRO A 77 14.46 4.79 1.20
CA PRO A 77 14.06 5.19 2.53
C PRO A 77 15.28 5.45 3.42
N GLN A 78 15.17 6.48 4.27
CA GLN A 78 16.25 6.81 5.20
C GLN A 78 16.45 5.69 6.23
N ASN A 79 15.35 5.08 6.65
CA ASN A 79 15.35 3.86 7.45
C ASN A 79 14.44 2.81 6.78
N PRO A 80 15.01 1.88 6.00
CA PRO A 80 14.24 0.85 5.31
C PRO A 80 13.37 -0.02 6.22
N LEU A 81 13.78 -0.22 7.48
CA LEU A 81 13.03 -1.05 8.43
C LEU A 81 11.76 -0.34 8.89
N PHE A 82 11.84 0.94 9.29
CA PHE A 82 10.64 1.70 9.67
C PHE A 82 9.69 1.89 8.49
N TRP A 83 10.22 2.23 7.32
CA TRP A 83 9.42 2.32 6.10
C TRP A 83 8.73 0.99 5.76
N ALA A 84 9.39 -0.15 5.99
CA ALA A 84 8.80 -1.46 5.81
C ALA A 84 7.66 -1.74 6.80
N GLU A 85 7.83 -1.36 8.06
CA GLU A 85 6.80 -1.48 9.10
C GLU A 85 5.56 -0.65 8.77
N ASP A 86 5.72 0.58 8.27
CA ASP A 86 4.60 1.43 7.85
C ASP A 86 3.83 0.82 6.67
N MET A 87 4.55 0.28 5.68
CA MET A 87 3.94 -0.44 4.56
C MET A 87 3.11 -1.64 5.04
N MET A 88 3.66 -2.48 5.91
CA MET A 88 2.94 -3.64 6.45
C MET A 88 1.75 -3.23 7.33
N THR A 89 1.91 -2.15 8.09
CA THR A 89 0.82 -1.59 8.93
C THR A 89 -0.38 -1.22 8.06
N TRP A 90 -0.17 -0.48 6.97
CA TRP A 90 -1.26 -0.18 6.03
C TRP A 90 -1.80 -1.42 5.33
N GLY A 91 -0.94 -2.37 4.94
CA GLY A 91 -1.37 -3.67 4.42
C GLY A 91 -2.35 -4.38 5.35
N ASN A 92 -2.06 -4.41 6.66
CA ASN A 92 -2.92 -5.02 7.66
C ASN A 92 -4.21 -4.22 7.91
N ILE A 93 -4.11 -2.89 8.01
CA ILE A 93 -5.29 -2.02 8.17
C ILE A 93 -6.27 -2.24 7.01
N LEU A 94 -5.80 -2.18 5.77
CA LEU A 94 -6.64 -2.35 4.59
C LEU A 94 -7.26 -3.75 4.53
N THR A 95 -6.49 -4.79 4.87
CA THR A 95 -7.00 -6.19 4.95
C THR A 95 -8.16 -6.33 5.94
N HIS A 96 -8.05 -5.69 7.11
CA HIS A 96 -9.09 -5.76 8.13
C HIS A 96 -10.29 -4.86 7.81
N ARG A 97 -10.05 -3.64 7.33
CA ARG A 97 -11.10 -2.65 7.08
C ARG A 97 -11.91 -2.94 5.82
N SER A 98 -11.36 -3.69 4.86
CA SER A 98 -12.06 -4.07 3.62
C SER A 98 -13.08 -5.21 3.78
N GLN A 99 -13.19 -5.83 4.96
CA GLN A 99 -14.07 -6.98 5.17
C GLN A 99 -15.54 -6.70 4.87
N ASN A 100 -15.97 -5.45 5.07
CA ASN A 100 -17.35 -4.99 4.87
C ASN A 100 -17.56 -4.20 3.55
N LEU A 101 -16.59 -4.29 2.62
CA LEU A 101 -16.72 -3.78 1.24
C LEU A 101 -17.44 -4.79 0.33
#